data_AF-A0A7W8D0S1-F1
#
_entry.id   AF-A0A7W8D0S1-F1
#
_cell.length_a   1.000
_cell.length_b   1.000
_cell.length_c   1.000
_cell.angle_alpha   90.00
_cell.angle_beta   90.00
_cell.angle_gamma   90.00
#
_symmetry.space_group_name_H-M   'P 1'
#
loop_
_entity.id
_entity.type
_entity.pdbx_description
1 polymer ?
#
loop_
_entity_poly.entity_id
_entity_poly.type
_entity_poly.pdbx_seq_one_letter_code
_entity_poly.pdbx_strand_id
1 'polypeptide(L)'
;MNELNGMNKKILNYSLGIVAIACIVSFILFKDWKVVLGLLAGLAIALLGYRMIIAMTLSLRPDEKSGQKQGSLGYVVRYLFYICTFVLLVVLGIPVLALLVGFLCHKAAILLYVVLNREVDDND
;
A
#
# COMPACT_ATOMS: atom_id res chain seq x y z
N MET A 1 -20.84 -3.01 5.09
CA MET A 1 -20.30 -1.88 4.29
C MET A 1 -19.67 -0.78 5.15
N ASN A 2 -20.21 -0.47 6.35
CA ASN A 2 -19.61 0.52 7.27
C ASN A 2 -18.25 0.08 7.87
N GLU A 3 -18.07 -1.21 8.17
CA GLU A 3 -16.82 -1.72 8.77
C GLU A 3 -15.62 -1.65 7.81
N LEU A 4 -15.80 -2.05 6.54
CA LEU A 4 -14.78 -1.91 5.49
C LEU A 4 -14.34 -0.45 5.33
N ASN A 5 -15.28 0.49 5.33
CA ASN A 5 -14.97 1.91 5.24
C ASN A 5 -14.24 2.43 6.49
N GLY A 6 -14.59 1.92 7.68
CA GLY A 6 -13.91 2.23 8.94
C GLY A 6 -12.47 1.72 8.97
N MET A 7 -12.26 0.47 8.59
CA MET A 7 -10.94 -0.16 8.47
C MET A 7 -10.06 0.60 7.46
N ASN A 8 -10.60 0.89 6.27
CA ASN A 8 -9.87 1.61 5.23
C ASN A 8 -9.41 3.00 5.70
N LYS A 9 -10.26 3.74 6.43
CA LYS A 9 -9.90 5.05 6.99
C LYS A 9 -8.78 4.93 8.02
N LYS A 10 -8.84 3.95 8.92
CA LYS A 10 -7.79 3.72 9.94
C LYS A 10 -6.44 3.40 9.28
N ILE A 11 -6.42 2.45 8.33
CA ILE A 11 -5.20 2.06 7.61
C ILE A 11 -4.61 3.25 6.84
N LEU A 12 -5.46 4.03 6.18
CA LEU A 12 -5.02 5.21 5.42
C LEU A 12 -4.40 6.27 6.34
N ASN A 13 -5.01 6.54 7.49
CA ASN A 13 -4.46 7.46 8.49
C ASN A 13 -3.10 6.99 9.03
N TYR A 14 -2.97 5.70 9.37
CA TYR A 14 -1.68 5.16 9.80
C TYR A 14 -0.63 5.22 8.70
N SER A 15 -1.00 4.96 7.44
CA SER A 15 -0.09 5.04 6.30
C SER A 15 0.42 6.46 6.08
N LEU A 16 -0.47 7.45 6.15
CA LEU A 16 -0.11 8.86 6.04
C LEU A 16 0.79 9.29 7.20
N GLY A 17 0.49 8.87 8.43
CA GLY A 17 1.31 9.18 9.61
C GLY A 17 2.74 8.63 9.49
N ILE A 18 2.88 7.35 9.13
CA ILE A 18 4.20 6.70 8.97
C ILE A 18 5.00 7.37 7.85
N VAL A 19 4.37 7.66 6.70
CA VAL A 19 5.07 8.32 5.59
C VAL A 19 5.42 9.77 5.91
N ALA A 20 4.58 10.50 6.64
CA ALA A 20 4.92 11.86 7.06
C ALA A 20 6.20 11.89 7.91
N ILE A 21 6.34 10.95 8.86
CA ILE A 21 7.56 10.79 9.66
C ILE A 21 8.74 10.42 8.75
N ALA A 22 8.56 9.45 7.84
CA ALA A 22 9.60 9.02 6.92
C ALA A 22 10.08 10.16 5.99
N CYS A 23 9.17 11.01 5.51
CA CYS A 23 9.48 12.19 4.71
C CYS A 23 10.34 13.19 5.49
N ILE A 24 9.96 13.51 6.75
CA ILE A 24 10.74 14.42 7.61
C ILE A 24 12.15 13.89 7.83
N VAL A 25 12.28 12.62 8.21
CA VAL A 25 13.58 11.97 8.42
C VAL A 25 14.42 11.96 7.14
N SER A 26 13.82 11.61 6.00
CA SER A 26 14.51 11.59 4.71
C SER A 26 14.99 12.97 4.27
N PHE A 27 14.21 14.02 4.54
CA PHE A 27 14.54 15.38 4.16
C PHE A 27 15.72 15.91 5.00
N ILE A 28 15.75 15.59 6.29
CA ILE A 28 16.85 15.97 7.19
C ILE A 28 18.16 15.28 6.78
N LEU A 29 18.10 13.97 6.49
CA LEU A 29 19.30 13.16 6.21
C LEU A 29 19.86 13.40 4.80
N PHE A 30 19.02 13.38 3.77
CA PHE A 30 19.47 13.39 2.38
C PHE A 30 19.39 14.76 1.72
N LYS A 31 18.54 15.66 2.24
CA LYS A 31 18.28 17.01 1.68
C LYS A 31 17.95 17.03 0.18
N ASP A 32 17.49 15.91 -0.37
CA ASP A 32 17.12 15.77 -1.78
C ASP A 32 15.61 15.63 -1.91
N TRP A 33 15.01 16.54 -2.67
CA TRP A 33 13.57 16.57 -2.93
C TRP A 33 13.09 15.34 -3.71
N LYS A 34 13.96 14.70 -4.52
CA LYS A 34 13.62 13.48 -5.27
C LYS A 34 13.36 12.28 -4.35
N VAL A 35 14.03 12.23 -3.20
CA VAL A 35 13.82 11.17 -2.20
C VAL A 35 12.43 11.32 -1.59
N VAL A 36 12.04 12.54 -1.22
CA VAL A 36 10.69 12.83 -0.68
C VAL A 36 9.62 12.52 -1.71
N LEU A 37 9.82 12.90 -2.98
CA LEU A 37 8.91 12.50 -4.06
C LEU A 37 8.81 10.98 -4.22
N GLY A 38 9.92 10.27 -4.14
CA GLY A 38 9.93 8.81 -4.24
C GLY A 38 9.12 8.16 -3.11
N LEU A 39 9.24 8.65 -1.88
CA LEU A 39 8.43 8.20 -0.75
C LEU A 39 6.92 8.41 -1.00
N LEU A 40 6.53 9.60 -1.45
CA LEU A 40 5.14 9.93 -1.73
C LEU A 40 4.58 9.11 -2.92
N ALA A 41 5.36 8.95 -3.98
CA ALA A 41 4.97 8.16 -5.14
C ALA A 41 4.87 6.67 -4.79
N GLY A 42 5.80 6.14 -3.99
CA GLY A 42 5.75 4.77 -3.47
C GLY A 42 4.51 4.51 -2.63
N LEU A 43 4.13 5.46 -1.75
CA LEU A 43 2.89 5.41 -0.99
C LEU A 43 1.66 5.42 -1.92
N ALA A 44 1.64 6.30 -2.92
CA ALA A 44 0.52 6.39 -3.86
C ALA A 44 0.30 5.07 -4.61
N ILE A 45 1.38 4.44 -5.09
CA ILE A 45 1.32 3.13 -5.75
C ILE A 45 0.83 2.04 -4.79
N ALA A 46 1.28 2.06 -3.54
CA ALA A 46 0.85 1.10 -2.53
C ALA A 46 -0.66 1.22 -2.24
N LEU A 47 -1.16 2.45 -2.09
CA LEU A 47 -2.59 2.73 -1.87
C LEU A 47 -3.46 2.32 -3.07
N LEU A 48 -2.99 2.58 -4.30
CA LEU A 48 -3.69 2.13 -5.51
C LEU A 48 -3.74 0.60 -5.58
N GLY A 49 -2.61 -0.07 -5.31
CA GLY A 49 -2.57 -1.52 -5.24
C GLY A 49 -3.47 -2.10 -4.14
N TYR A 50 -3.59 -1.43 -3.00
CA TYR A 50 -4.52 -1.81 -1.94
C TYR A 50 -5.99 -1.70 -2.38
N ARG A 51 -6.34 -0.63 -3.09
CA ARG A 51 -7.68 -0.49 -3.70
C ARG A 51 -7.98 -1.60 -4.70
N MET A 52 -7.00 -2.02 -5.51
CA MET A 52 -7.17 -3.15 -6.43
C MET A 52 -7.47 -4.46 -5.67
N ILE A 53 -6.83 -4.68 -4.50
CA ILE A 53 -7.12 -5.84 -3.66
C ILE A 53 -8.56 -5.78 -3.15
N ILE A 54 -8.99 -4.64 -2.59
CA ILE A 54 -10.36 -4.48 -2.09
C ILE A 54 -11.37 -4.73 -3.21
N ALA A 55 -11.17 -4.13 -4.38
CA ALA A 55 -12.06 -4.30 -5.53
C ALA A 55 -12.12 -5.76 -6.00
N MET A 56 -10.98 -6.46 -6.02
CA MET A 56 -10.92 -7.88 -6.34
C MET A 56 -11.68 -8.71 -5.30
N THR A 57 -11.44 -8.48 -4.01
CA THR A 57 -12.09 -9.21 -2.93
C THR A 57 -13.61 -9.02 -2.95
N LEU A 58 -14.09 -7.81 -3.23
CA LEU A 58 -15.53 -7.51 -3.33
C LEU A 58 -16.20 -8.09 -4.58
N SER A 59 -15.43 -8.41 -5.63
CA SER A 59 -15.94 -8.95 -6.90
C SER A 59 -15.76 -10.46 -7.06
N LEU A 60 -15.23 -11.14 -6.03
CA LEU A 60 -15.03 -12.59 -6.04
C LEU A 60 -16.37 -13.31 -6.23
N ARG A 61 -16.42 -14.17 -7.24
CA ARG A 61 -17.58 -15.04 -7.47
C ARG A 61 -17.66 -16.15 -6.42
N PRO A 62 -18.88 -16.59 -6.05
CA PRO A 62 -19.07 -17.62 -5.03
C PRO A 62 -18.68 -19.03 -5.50
N ASP A 63 -18.52 -19.29 -6.81
CA ASP A 63 -18.01 -20.58 -7.25
C ASP A 63 -16.48 -20.65 -7.17
N GLU A 64 -15.99 -21.75 -6.61
CA GLU A 64 -14.59 -21.93 -6.21
C GLU A 64 -13.63 -21.87 -7.40
N LYS A 65 -13.96 -22.52 -8.53
CA LYS A 65 -13.09 -22.59 -9.72
C LYS A 65 -12.96 -21.22 -10.40
N SER A 66 -14.08 -20.52 -10.57
CA SER A 66 -14.11 -19.19 -11.14
C SER A 66 -13.48 -18.15 -10.21
N GLY A 67 -13.74 -18.25 -8.90
CA GLY A 67 -13.18 -17.36 -7.88
C GLY A 67 -11.65 -17.47 -7.82
N GLN A 68 -11.10 -18.69 -7.89
CA GLN A 68 -9.66 -18.92 -7.91
C GLN A 68 -9.00 -18.32 -9.17
N LYS A 69 -9.61 -18.51 -10.34
CA LYS A 69 -9.11 -17.92 -11.60
C LYS A 69 -9.15 -16.39 -11.58
N GLN A 70 -10.25 -15.82 -11.08
CA GLN A 70 -10.40 -14.37 -10.94
C GLN A 70 -9.38 -13.79 -9.96
N GLY A 71 -9.18 -14.43 -8.81
CA GLY A 71 -8.16 -14.04 -7.85
C GLY A 71 -6.76 -14.05 -8.46
N SER A 72 -6.41 -15.14 -9.16
CA SER A 72 -5.11 -15.30 -9.81
C SER A 72 -4.84 -14.19 -10.84
N LEU A 73 -5.83 -13.87 -11.68
CA LEU A 73 -5.74 -12.77 -12.64
C LEU A 73 -5.59 -11.41 -11.95
N GLY A 74 -6.35 -11.15 -10.88
CA GLY A 74 -6.23 -9.91 -10.11
C GLY A 74 -4.83 -9.74 -9.50
N TYR A 75 -4.22 -10.82 -9.02
CA TYR A 75 -2.83 -10.82 -8.56
C TYR A 75 -1.85 -10.45 -9.69
N VAL A 76 -1.97 -11.08 -10.86
CA VAL A 76 -1.10 -10.80 -12.02
C VAL A 76 -1.21 -9.34 -12.45
N VAL A 77 -2.43 -8.82 -12.59
CA VAL A 77 -2.68 -7.42 -12.99
C VAL A 77 -2.06 -6.44 -12.00
N ARG A 78 -2.15 -6.72 -10.69
CA ARG A 78 -1.53 -5.91 -9.65
C ARG A 78 0.00 -5.89 -9.76
N TYR A 79 0.64 -7.04 -9.99
CA TYR A 79 2.09 -7.11 -10.15
C TYR A 79 2.56 -6.41 -11.42
N LEU A 80 1.83 -6.57 -12.53
CA LEU A 80 2.11 -5.81 -13.76
C LEU A 80 2.00 -4.31 -13.52
N PHE A 81 0.95 -3.86 -12.82
CA PHE A 81 0.79 -2.46 -12.43
C PHE A 81 1.99 -1.95 -11.60
N TYR A 82 2.43 -2.71 -10.60
CA TYR A 82 3.60 -2.35 -9.80
C TYR A 82 4.87 -2.24 -10.65
N ILE A 83 5.14 -3.22 -11.51
CA ILE A 83 6.32 -3.21 -12.38
C ILE A 83 6.27 -2.00 -13.33
N CYS A 84 5.16 -1.78 -14.01
CA CYS A 84 5.01 -0.66 -14.95
C CYS A 84 5.22 0.70 -14.26
N THR A 85 4.60 0.91 -13.09
CA THR A 85 4.71 2.18 -12.37
C THR A 85 6.10 2.40 -11.76
N PHE A 86 6.72 1.36 -11.19
CA PHE A 86 8.07 1.45 -10.64
C PHE A 86 9.11 1.72 -11.74
N VAL A 87 9.05 0.98 -12.85
CA VAL A 87 9.97 1.17 -13.98
C VAL A 87 9.84 2.59 -14.53
N LEU A 88 8.62 3.09 -14.73
CA LEU A 88 8.39 4.44 -15.23
C LEU A 88 8.99 5.50 -14.30
N LEU A 89 8.77 5.41 -12.98
CA LEU A 89 9.30 6.38 -12.03
C LEU A 89 10.83 6.32 -11.89
N VAL A 90 11.42 5.14 -11.98
CA VAL A 90 12.88 4.97 -11.99
C VAL A 90 13.48 5.59 -13.26
N VAL A 91 12.86 5.41 -14.42
CA VAL A 91 13.29 6.05 -15.68
C VAL A 91 13.18 7.59 -15.61
N LEU A 92 12.23 8.13 -14.86
CA LEU A 92 12.12 9.57 -14.56
C LEU A 92 13.17 10.07 -13.53
N GLY A 93 14.07 9.19 -13.06
CA GLY A 93 15.15 9.54 -12.16
C GLY A 93 14.76 9.57 -10.68
N ILE A 94 13.63 8.97 -10.31
CA ILE A 94 13.24 8.81 -8.91
C ILE A 94 14.04 7.65 -8.29
N PRO A 95 14.67 7.81 -7.11
CA PRO A 95 15.42 6.75 -6.47
C PRO A 95 14.54 5.53 -6.15
N VAL A 96 14.94 4.35 -6.62
CA VAL A 96 14.20 3.10 -6.40
C VAL A 96 14.04 2.77 -4.92
N LEU A 97 15.05 3.08 -4.10
CA LEU A 97 15.00 2.88 -2.65
C LEU A 97 13.90 3.74 -2.00
N ALA A 98 13.74 4.99 -2.43
CA ALA A 98 12.71 5.87 -1.90
C ALA A 98 11.30 5.37 -2.24
N LEU A 99 11.11 4.88 -3.47
CA LEU A 99 9.85 4.24 -3.89
C LEU A 99 9.53 3.01 -3.04
N LEU A 100 10.52 2.14 -2.81
CA LEU A 100 10.36 0.94 -2.01
C LEU A 100 10.02 1.26 -0.55
N VAL A 101 10.71 2.23 0.05
CA VAL A 101 10.43 2.65 1.44
C VAL A 101 9.01 3.20 1.54
N GLY A 102 8.61 4.12 0.66
CA GLY A 102 7.25 4.66 0.64
C GLY A 102 6.18 3.56 0.47
N PHE A 103 6.47 2.58 -0.38
CA PHE A 103 5.59 1.43 -0.59
C PHE A 103 5.50 0.53 0.66
N LEU A 104 6.62 0.30 1.34
CA LEU A 104 6.68 -0.49 2.57
C LEU A 104 5.96 0.19 3.74
N CYS A 105 5.99 1.52 3.84
CA CYS A 105 5.27 2.25 4.89
C CYS A 105 3.77 1.91 4.92
N HIS A 106 3.13 1.77 3.76
CA HIS A 106 1.73 1.36 3.69
C HIS A 106 1.53 -0.10 4.16
N LYS A 107 2.43 -1.02 3.80
CA LYS A 107 2.38 -2.41 4.29
C LYS A 107 2.58 -2.46 5.81
N ALA A 108 3.49 -1.65 6.34
CA ALA A 108 3.70 -1.51 7.78
C ALA A 108 2.44 -0.98 8.48
N ALA A 109 1.74 -0.02 7.89
CA ALA A 109 0.47 0.49 8.42
C ALA A 109 -0.63 -0.58 8.49
N ILE A 110 -0.73 -1.44 7.47
CA ILE A 110 -1.66 -2.58 7.48
C ILE A 110 -1.28 -3.56 8.60
N LEU A 111 0.01 -3.89 8.73
CA LEU A 111 0.47 -4.82 9.77
C LEU A 111 0.22 -4.27 11.18
N LEU A 112 0.51 -2.98 11.39
CA LEU A 112 0.25 -2.28 12.64
C LEU A 112 -1.25 -2.25 12.97
N TYR A 113 -2.11 -2.02 11.98
CA TYR A 113 -3.55 -2.13 12.16
C TYR A 113 -3.97 -3.54 12.60
N VAL A 114 -3.46 -4.59 11.96
CA VAL A 114 -3.82 -5.98 12.31
C VAL A 114 -3.36 -6.33 13.72
N VAL A 115 -2.14 -5.96 14.12
CA VAL A 115 -1.63 -6.22 15.47
C VAL A 115 -2.47 -5.51 16.53
N LEU A 116 -2.73 -4.21 16.35
CA LEU A 116 -3.50 -3.43 17.32
C LEU A 116 -4.95 -3.87 17.48
N ASN A 117 -5.60 -4.34 16.39
CA ASN A 117 -6.99 -4.82 16.52
C ASN A 117 -7.07 -6.30 16.95
N ARG A 118 -6.01 -7.11 16.75
CA ARG A 118 -5.94 -8.46 17.34
C ARG A 118 -5.87 -8.40 18.86
N GLU A 119 -5.08 -7.47 19.41
CA GLU A 119 -4.99 -7.29 20.86
C GLU A 119 -6.31 -6.81 21.49
N VAL A 120 -7.22 -6.23 20.71
CA VAL A 120 -8.54 -5.80 21.20
C VAL A 120 -9.51 -6.98 21.29
N ASP A 121 -9.46 -7.92 20.34
CA ASP A 121 -10.31 -9.13 20.36
C ASP A 121 -9.86 -10.16 21.42
N ASP A 122 -8.58 -10.19 21.81
CA ASP A 122 -8.06 -11.11 22.85
C ASP A 122 -8.28 -10.60 24.30
N ASN A 123 -8.76 -9.36 24.48
CA ASN A 123 -9.01 -8.75 25.80
C ASN A 123 -10.51 -8.62 26.17
N ASP A 124 -11.41 -9.16 25.34
CA ASP A 124 -12.85 -9.36 25.61
C ASP A 124 -13.17 -10.84 25.89
#